data_AF-A0A5N5PNJ5-F1
#
_entry.id   AF-A0A5N5PNJ5-F1
#
_cell.length_a   1.000
_cell.length_b   1.000
_cell.length_c   1.000
_cell.angle_alpha   90.00
_cell.angle_beta   90.00
_cell.angle_gamma   90.00
#
_symmetry.space_group_name_H-M   'P 1'
#
loop_
_entity.id
_entity.type
_entity.pdbx_description
1 polymer ?
#
loop_
_entity_poly.entity_id
_entity_poly.type
_entity_poly.pdbx_seq_one_letter_code
_entity_poly.pdbx_strand_id
1 'polypeptide(L)' 'MLYCVLAGNYPFNAFLAGFGATVGQFVLTASLRIQTAEANKSDFPAVSPERAFADYIVCSLILHFCCINFIN' A
#
# COMPACT_ATOMS: atom_id res chain seq x y z
N MET A 1 4.72 -1.07 -16.60
CA MET A 1 5.72 -2.12 -16.25
C MET A 1 6.51 -2.64 -17.47
N LEU A 2 6.30 -2.12 -18.67
CA LEU A 2 7.05 -2.53 -19.87
C LEU A 2 8.53 -2.04 -19.85
N TYR A 3 8.85 -1.07 -19.00
CA TYR A 3 10.17 -0.45 -18.89
C TYR A 3 11.07 -1.07 -17.81
N CYS A 4 10.51 -1.82 -16.85
CA CYS A 4 11.30 -2.67 -15.93
C CYS A 4 11.99 -3.84 -16.66
N VAL A 5 11.65 -4.07 -17.93
CA VAL A 5 12.05 -5.21 -18.77
C VAL A 5 13.23 -4.88 -19.69
N LEU A 6 13.56 -3.59 -19.91
CA LEU A 6 14.45 -3.20 -21.01
C LEU A 6 15.84 -2.65 -20.62
N ALA A 7 16.11 -2.22 -19.38
CA ALA A 7 17.34 -1.46 -19.12
C ALA A 7 18.01 -1.56 -17.72
N GLY A 8 17.72 -2.55 -16.87
CA GLY A 8 18.32 -2.61 -15.51
C GLY A 8 18.54 -4.03 -14.99
N ASN A 9 19.65 -4.23 -14.28
CA ASN A 9 20.26 -5.52 -13.95
C ASN A 9 19.51 -6.44 -12.95
N TYR A 10 18.24 -6.20 -12.59
CA TYR A 10 17.47 -7.08 -11.67
C TYR A 10 15.96 -7.13 -11.98
N PRO A 11 15.52 -7.82 -13.05
CA PRO A 11 14.11 -7.91 -13.43
C PRO A 11 13.21 -8.55 -12.35
N PHE A 12 13.77 -9.39 -11.49
CA PHE A 12 13.06 -10.05 -10.39
C PHE A 12 12.67 -9.09 -9.26
N ASN A 13 13.56 -8.17 -8.88
CA ASN A 13 13.28 -7.19 -7.82
C ASN A 13 12.24 -6.16 -8.28
N ALA A 14 12.30 -5.74 -9.55
CA ALA A 14 11.30 -4.88 -10.13
C ALA A 14 9.91 -5.55 -10.23
N PHE A 15 9.87 -6.87 -10.49
CA PHE A 15 8.64 -7.65 -10.43
C PHE A 15 8.09 -7.75 -9.01
N LEU A 16 8.91 -8.14 -8.04
CA LEU A 16 8.54 -8.25 -6.63
C LEU A 16 8.07 -6.90 -6.05
N ALA A 17 8.77 -5.81 -6.35
CA ALA A 17 8.39 -4.47 -5.92
C ALA A 17 7.04 -4.04 -6.52
N GLY A 18 6.80 -4.30 -7.81
CA GLY A 18 5.53 -3.98 -8.47
C GLY A 18 4.35 -4.82 -7.97
N PHE A 19 4.57 -6.13 -7.76
CA PHE A 19 3.58 -7.04 -7.20
C PHE A 19 3.27 -6.72 -5.73
N GLY A 20 4.32 -6.47 -4.93
CA GLY A 20 4.19 -6.06 -3.53
C GLY A 20 3.47 -4.72 -3.38
N ALA A 21 3.74 -3.76 -4.27
CA ALA A 21 3.05 -2.47 -4.27
C ALA A 21 1.53 -2.62 -4.51
N THR A 22 1.14 -3.44 -5.50
CA THR A 22 -0.27 -3.64 -5.85
C THR A 22 -1.03 -4.41 -4.76
N VAL A 23 -0.43 -5.48 -4.21
CA VAL A 23 -1.01 -6.23 -3.09
C VAL A 23 -1.09 -5.36 -1.83
N GLY A 24 -0.02 -4.64 -1.48
CA GLY A 24 0.00 -3.76 -0.31
C GLY A 24 -1.06 -2.66 -0.40
N GLN A 25 -1.20 -2.02 -1.56
CA GLN A 25 -2.22 -0.98 -1.74
C GLN A 25 -3.64 -1.54 -1.70
N PHE A 26 -3.87 -2.76 -2.22
CA PHE A 26 -5.16 -3.45 -2.10
C PHE A 26 -5.54 -3.70 -0.64
N VAL A 27 -4.60 -4.24 0.15
CA VAL A 27 -4.83 -4.52 1.59
C VAL A 27 -5.10 -3.22 2.35
N LEU A 28 -4.29 -2.18 2.16
CA LEU A 28 -4.50 -0.88 2.81
C LEU A 28 -5.86 -0.27 2.48
N THR A 29 -6.31 -0.38 1.22
CA THR A 29 -7.60 0.14 0.79
C THR A 29 -8.75 -0.67 1.38
N ALA A 30 -8.62 -2.00 1.45
CA ALA A 30 -9.59 -2.85 2.13
C ALA A 30 -9.67 -2.52 3.63
N SER A 31 -8.54 -2.33 4.30
CA SER A 31 -8.47 -1.93 5.70
C SER A 31 -9.12 -0.57 5.95
N LEU A 32 -8.87 0.43 5.08
CA LEU A 32 -9.53 1.74 5.17
C LEU A 32 -11.04 1.61 5.03
N ARG A 33 -11.53 0.81 4.06
CA ARG A 33 -12.96 0.56 3.86
C ARG A 33 -13.61 -0.07 5.09
N ILE A 34 -12.96 -1.05 5.72
CA ILE A 34 -13.48 -1.72 6.91
C ILE A 34 -13.56 -0.74 8.08
N GLN A 35 -12.55 0.11 8.27
CA GLN A 35 -12.49 1.08 9.37
C GLN A 35 -13.41 2.29 9.18
N THR A 36 -13.75 2.65 7.93
CA THR A 36 -14.63 3.79 7.60
C THR A 36 -16.09 3.39 7.42
N ALA A 37 -16.39 2.08 7.29
CA ALA A 37 -17.75 1.59 7.19
C ALA A 37 -18.53 1.85 8.49
N GLU A 38 -19.69 2.49 8.39
CA GLU A 38 -20.50 2.84 9.56
C GLU A 38 -20.98 1.62 10.36
N ALA A 39 -21.16 0.48 9.69
CA ALA A 39 -21.50 -0.80 10.31
C ALA A 39 -20.42 -1.32 11.27
N ASN A 40 -19.15 -0.92 11.07
CA ASN A 40 -18.01 -1.38 11.86
C ASN A 40 -17.53 -0.32 12.88
N LYS A 41 -18.20 0.84 12.97
CA LYS A 41 -17.86 1.90 13.95
C LYS A 41 -17.87 1.39 15.40
N SER A 42 -18.71 0.41 15.71
CA SER A 42 -18.78 -0.22 17.04
C SER A 42 -17.55 -1.07 17.37
N ASP A 43 -16.89 -1.65 16.36
CA ASP A 43 -15.70 -2.49 16.54
C ASP A 43 -14.41 -1.67 16.61
N PHE A 44 -14.42 -0.44 16.07
CA PHE A 44 -13.28 0.48 16.06
C PHE A 44 -13.59 1.83 16.76
N PRO A 45 -14.03 1.84 18.03
CA PRO A 45 -14.47 3.07 18.71
C PRO A 45 -13.33 4.09 18.92
N ALA A 46 -12.06 3.65 18.86
CA ALA A 46 -10.88 4.49 19.03
C ALA A 46 -10.27 4.98 17.71
N VAL A 47 -10.78 4.53 16.56
CA VAL A 47 -10.26 4.89 15.23
C VAL A 47 -11.20 5.91 14.60
N SER A 48 -10.78 7.18 14.58
CA SER A 48 -11.52 8.19 13.84
C SER A 48 -11.29 8.02 12.33
N PRO A 49 -12.26 8.39 11.48
CA PRO A 49 -12.11 8.34 10.03
C PRO A 49 -10.89 9.14 9.54
N GLU A 50 -10.59 10.29 10.15
CA GLU A 50 -9.41 11.07 9.80
C GLU A 50 -8.12 10.33 10.14
N ARG A 51 -8.08 9.62 11.27
CA ARG A 51 -6.92 8.82 11.68
C ARG A 51 -6.71 7.63 10.75
N ALA A 52 -7.76 6.89 10.43
CA ALA A 52 -7.69 5.77 9.48
C ALA A 52 -7.18 6.24 8.10
N PHE A 53 -7.62 7.42 7.65
CA PHE A 53 -7.15 8.01 6.41
C PHE A 53 -5.69 8.48 6.48
N ALA A 54 -5.26 9.08 7.60
CA ALA A 54 -3.87 9.45 7.82
C ALA A 54 -2.95 8.21 7.83
N ASP A 55 -3.35 7.15 8.54
CA ASP A 55 -2.63 5.88 8.56
C ASP A 55 -2.55 5.25 7.16
N TYR A 56 -3.63 5.30 6.37
CA TYR A 56 -3.62 4.86 4.97
C TYR A 56 -2.59 5.61 4.12
N ILE A 57 -2.55 6.95 4.20
CA ILE A 57 -1.58 7.76 3.44
C ILE A 57 -0.16 7.43 3.86
N VAL A 58 0.13 7.40 5.17
CA VAL A 58 1.47 7.14 5.70
C VAL A 58 1.94 5.74 5.29
N CYS A 59 1.09 4.73 5.43
CA CYS A 59 1.41 3.36 5.03
C CYS A 59 1.61 3.23 3.52
N SER A 60 0.78 3.90 2.71
CA SER A 60 0.92 3.95 1.25
C SER A 60 2.25 4.58 0.82
N LEU A 61 2.65 5.68 1.45
CA LEU A 61 3.93 6.35 1.19
C LEU A 61 5.12 5.46 1.56
N ILE A 62 5.08 4.81 2.72
CA ILE A 62 6.13 3.88 3.17
C ILE A 62 6.23 2.70 2.20
N LEU A 63 5.09 2.12 1.79
CA LEU A 63 5.03 1.01 0.83
C LEU A 63 5.70 1.40 -0.51
N HIS A 64 5.34 2.57 -1.06
CA HIS A 64 5.91 3.05 -2.31
C HIS A 64 7.41 3.37 -2.17
N PHE A 65 7.82 3.95 -1.04
CA PHE A 65 9.22 4.20 -0.75
C PHE A 65 10.03 2.90 -0.69
N CYS A 66 9.53 1.87 0.01
CA CYS A 66 10.15 0.55 0.05
C CYS A 66 10.24 -0.08 -1.34
N CYS A 67 9.17 0.00 -2.16
CA CYS A 67 9.19 -0.52 -3.52
C CYS A 67 10.21 0.19 -4.42
N ILE A 68 10.39 1.50 -4.28
CA ILE A 68 11.41 2.27 -5.03
C ILE A 68 12.82 1.91 -4.56
N ASN A 69 13.05 1.76 -3.25
CA ASN A 69 14.33 1.33 -2.71
C ASN A 69 14.69 -0.10 -3.12
N PHE A 70 13.71 -1.00 -3.21
CA PHE A 70 13.92 -2.39 -3.62
C PHE A 70 14.15 -2.55 -5.13
N ILE A 71 13.76 -1.55 -5.92
CA ILE A 71 13.97 -1.50 -7.38
C ILE A 71 15.38 -1.02 -7.76
N ASN A 72 16.07 -0.31 -6.86
CA ASN A 72 17.42 0.24 -7.03
C ASN A 72 18.47 -0.81 -6.65
#